data_AF-A0A933FBI7-F1
#
_entry.id   AF-A0A933FBI7-F1
#
_cell.length_a   1.000
_cell.length_b   1.000
_cell.length_c   1.000
_cell.angle_alpha   90.00
_cell.angle_beta   90.00
_cell.angle_gamma   90.00
#
_symmetry.space_group_name_H-M   'P 1'
#
loop_
_entity.id
_entity.type
_entity.pdbx_description
1 polymer ?
#
loop_
_entity_poly.entity_id
_entity_poly.type
_entity_poly.pdbx_seq_one_letter_code
_entity_poly.pdbx_strand_id
1 'polypeptide(L)'
;MTGADNARRWLDAREPGPPAELRERMLAALAEVAASTPVPAVLAEAGLSCFRAALSAVHAGTSQRTGAGLTPTALDLLAGDALLTYACEAAAEEGSEALAALAREYGAARLARLLDLEGNGEPDRP
;
A
#
# COMPACT_ATOMS: atom_id res chain seq x y z
N MET A 1 12.92 7.86 -16.54
CA MET A 1 12.69 6.74 -15.63
C MET A 1 11.83 7.26 -14.51
N THR A 2 10.65 6.67 -14.33
CA THR A 2 9.64 7.17 -13.39
C THR A 2 9.94 6.72 -11.95
N GLY A 3 9.30 7.34 -10.96
CA GLY A 3 9.34 6.91 -9.56
C GLY A 3 8.90 5.46 -9.37
N ALA A 4 7.88 5.03 -10.12
CA ALA A 4 7.43 3.63 -10.15
C ALA A 4 8.51 2.67 -10.69
N ASP A 5 9.24 3.04 -11.75
CA ASP A 5 10.35 2.24 -12.28
C ASP A 5 11.49 2.09 -11.26
N ASN A 6 11.80 3.18 -10.54
CA ASN A 6 12.82 3.17 -9.50
C ASN A 6 12.40 2.29 -8.31
N ALA A 7 11.15 2.41 -7.86
CA ALA A 7 10.62 1.59 -6.77
C ALA A 7 10.60 0.10 -7.14
N ARG A 8 10.22 -0.23 -8.38
CA ARG A 8 10.30 -1.60 -8.89
C ARG A 8 11.73 -2.15 -8.86
N ARG A 9 12.70 -1.39 -9.37
CA ARG A 9 14.12 -1.81 -9.34
C ARG A 9 14.64 -1.97 -7.92
N TRP A 10 14.21 -1.10 -7.01
CA TRP A 10 14.58 -1.19 -5.59
C TRP A 10 14.02 -2.46 -4.94
N LEU A 11 12.76 -2.81 -5.23
CA LEU A 11 12.14 -4.07 -4.76
C LEU A 11 12.81 -5.30 -5.36
N ASP A 12 13.18 -5.26 -6.64
CA ASP A 12 13.85 -6.37 -7.33
C ASP A 12 15.25 -6.67 -6.75
N ALA A 13 15.83 -5.74 -5.98
CA ALA A 13 17.09 -5.92 -5.27
C ALA A 13 16.94 -6.49 -3.85
N ARG A 14 15.72 -6.76 -3.36
CA ARG A 14 15.47 -7.30 -2.02
C ARG A 14 15.72 -8.81 -1.96
N GLU A 15 16.40 -9.27 -0.91
CA GLU A 15 16.63 -10.70 -0.64
C GLU A 15 16.27 -11.10 0.81
N PRO A 16 15.43 -12.14 1.01
CA PRO A 16 14.68 -12.85 -0.02
C PRO A 16 13.60 -11.96 -0.64
N GLY A 17 13.36 -12.14 -1.95
CA GLY A 17 12.28 -11.43 -2.63
C GLY A 17 10.90 -11.91 -2.19
N PRO A 18 9.85 -11.09 -2.35
CA PRO A 18 8.48 -11.46 -2.00
C PRO A 18 7.97 -12.64 -2.86
N PRO A 19 7.07 -13.49 -2.33
CA PRO A 19 6.41 -14.54 -3.11
C PRO A 19 5.76 -14.00 -4.38
N ALA A 20 5.70 -14.81 -5.45
CA ALA A 20 5.31 -14.37 -6.79
C ALA A 20 3.96 -13.63 -6.83
N GLU A 21 2.91 -14.20 -6.22
CA GLU A 21 1.56 -13.60 -6.19
C GLU A 21 1.55 -12.24 -5.46
N LEU A 22 2.27 -12.15 -4.33
CA LEU A 22 2.42 -10.90 -3.58
C LEU A 22 3.19 -9.87 -4.42
N ARG A 23 4.27 -10.29 -5.08
CA ARG A 23 5.08 -9.44 -5.95
C ARG A 23 4.25 -8.86 -7.09
N GLU A 24 3.48 -9.69 -7.79
CA GLU A 24 2.60 -9.22 -8.87
C GLU A 24 1.62 -8.16 -8.36
N ARG A 25 1.02 -8.38 -7.19
CA ARG A 25 0.09 -7.43 -6.61
C ARG A 25 0.74 -6.10 -6.23
N MET A 26 1.95 -6.14 -5.68
CA MET A 26 2.75 -4.95 -5.36
C MET A 26 3.11 -4.17 -6.62
N LEU A 27 3.54 -4.85 -7.69
CA LEU A 27 3.86 -4.20 -8.97
C LEU A 27 2.64 -3.54 -9.62
N ALA A 28 1.47 -4.17 -9.53
CA ALA A 28 0.22 -3.58 -10.00
C ALA A 28 -0.10 -2.28 -9.23
N ALA A 29 0.11 -2.26 -7.91
CA ALA A 29 -0.13 -1.06 -7.10
C ALA A 29 0.83 0.09 -7.46
N LEU A 30 2.09 -0.22 -7.79
CA LEU A 30 3.10 0.77 -8.19
C LEU A 30 2.78 1.45 -9.52
N ALA A 31 2.11 0.75 -10.44
CA ALA A 31 1.78 1.29 -11.76
C ALA A 31 0.80 2.48 -11.70
N GLU A 32 0.03 2.58 -10.62
CA GLU A 32 -0.98 3.63 -10.42
C GLU A 32 -0.42 4.91 -9.76
N VAL A 33 0.88 4.92 -9.40
CA VAL A 33 1.50 6.05 -8.68
C VAL A 33 2.20 7.02 -9.64
N ALA A 34 2.16 8.31 -9.31
CA ALA A 34 2.74 9.37 -10.12
C ALA A 34 4.25 9.22 -10.36
N ALA A 35 4.67 9.56 -11.58
CA ALA A 35 6.01 9.30 -12.10
C ALA A 35 7.15 10.14 -11.49
N SER A 36 6.87 11.21 -10.76
CA SER A 36 7.90 12.13 -10.22
C SER A 36 8.14 11.97 -8.71
N THR A 37 7.56 10.94 -8.09
CA THR A 37 7.62 10.75 -6.63
C THR A 37 8.89 9.96 -6.22
N PRO A 38 9.56 10.30 -5.11
CA PRO A 38 10.68 9.52 -4.56
C PRO A 38 10.29 8.08 -4.20
N VAL A 39 11.25 7.14 -4.21
CA VAL A 39 10.99 5.71 -3.99
C VAL A 39 10.21 5.43 -2.70
N PRO A 40 10.58 5.97 -1.52
CA PRO A 40 9.84 5.72 -0.29
C PRO A 40 8.37 6.16 -0.37
N ALA A 41 8.11 7.34 -0.93
CA ALA A 41 6.76 7.86 -1.09
C ALA A 41 5.95 7.09 -2.15
N VAL A 42 6.59 6.61 -3.23
CA VAL A 42 5.95 5.74 -4.22
C VAL A 42 5.48 4.43 -3.57
N LEU A 43 6.35 3.80 -2.79
CA LEU A 43 6.02 2.56 -2.07
C LEU A 43 4.87 2.81 -1.08
N ALA A 44 4.92 3.91 -0.33
CA ALA A 44 3.87 4.23 0.63
C ALA A 44 2.52 4.51 -0.03
N GLU A 45 2.46 5.32 -1.09
CA GLU A 45 1.21 5.59 -1.82
C GLU A 45 0.65 4.32 -2.49
N ALA A 46 1.50 3.46 -3.04
CA ALA A 46 1.07 2.15 -3.55
C ALA A 46 0.46 1.29 -2.42
N GLY A 47 1.07 1.29 -1.23
CA GLY A 47 0.55 0.58 -0.07
C GLY A 47 -0.82 1.08 0.37
N LEU A 48 -0.99 2.41 0.45
CA LEU A 48 -2.30 3.02 0.74
C LEU A 48 -3.34 2.71 -0.34
N SER A 49 -2.94 2.59 -1.61
CA SER A 49 -3.83 2.20 -2.70
C SER A 49 -4.36 0.77 -2.51
N CYS A 50 -3.51 -0.16 -2.07
CA CYS A 50 -3.94 -1.51 -1.73
C CYS A 50 -4.94 -1.52 -0.56
N PHE A 51 -4.70 -0.74 0.50
CA PHE A 51 -5.66 -0.63 1.60
C PHE A 51 -7.00 -0.05 1.17
N ARG A 52 -7.02 0.97 0.30
CA ARG A 52 -8.26 1.49 -0.28
C ARG A 52 -9.02 0.42 -1.06
N ALA A 53 -8.34 -0.34 -1.92
CA ALA A 53 -8.96 -1.41 -2.68
C ALA A 53 -9.59 -2.48 -1.76
N ALA A 54 -8.88 -2.86 -0.69
CA ALA A 54 -9.38 -3.80 0.31
C ALA A 54 -10.64 -3.28 1.01
N LEU A 55 -10.62 -2.02 1.46
CA LEU A 55 -11.75 -1.37 2.13
C LEU A 55 -12.98 -1.28 1.22
N SER A 56 -12.79 -0.83 -0.03
CA SER A 56 -13.88 -0.77 -1.00
C SER A 56 -14.49 -2.15 -1.29
N ALA A 57 -13.69 -3.22 -1.33
CA ALA A 57 -14.19 -4.58 -1.50
C ALA A 57 -14.98 -5.09 -0.27
N VAL A 58 -14.57 -4.71 0.94
CA VAL A 58 -15.32 -5.00 2.17
C VAL A 58 -16.67 -4.28 2.16
N HIS A 59 -16.70 -2.99 1.85
CA HIS A 59 -17.93 -2.21 1.79
C HIS A 59 -18.89 -2.66 0.69
N ALA A 60 -18.37 -3.07 -0.48
CA ALA A 60 -19.16 -3.64 -1.55
C ALA A 60 -19.69 -5.06 -1.25
N GLY A 61 -19.29 -5.66 -0.13
CA GLY A 61 -19.65 -7.04 0.22
C GLY A 61 -19.00 -8.10 -0.69
N THR A 62 -17.97 -7.73 -1.45
CA THR A 62 -17.28 -8.60 -2.41
C THR A 62 -16.05 -9.30 -1.81
N SER A 63 -15.72 -9.02 -0.55
CA SER A 63 -14.63 -9.66 0.22
C SER A 63 -14.96 -11.11 0.67
N GLN A 64 -15.53 -11.95 -0.20
CA GLN A 64 -15.89 -13.32 0.14
C GLN A 64 -14.68 -14.26 0.21
N ARG A 65 -14.69 -15.18 1.18
CA ARG A 65 -13.71 -16.27 1.29
C ARG A 65 -13.88 -17.26 0.15
N THR A 66 -12.90 -17.36 -0.74
CA THR A 66 -12.81 -18.44 -1.73
C THR A 66 -12.13 -19.64 -1.08
N GLY A 67 -12.63 -20.86 -1.33
CA GLY A 67 -12.13 -22.10 -0.72
C GLY A 67 -10.72 -22.53 -1.17
N ALA A 68 -10.03 -21.73 -1.98
CA ALA A 68 -8.66 -21.93 -2.42
C ALA A 68 -7.94 -20.57 -2.52
N GLY A 69 -6.77 -20.46 -1.87
CA GLY A 69 -5.87 -19.29 -1.96
C GLY A 69 -6.23 -18.11 -1.03
N LEU A 70 -5.35 -17.10 -1.02
CA LEU A 70 -5.65 -15.79 -0.43
C LEU A 70 -6.77 -15.13 -1.24
N THR A 71 -7.80 -14.64 -0.56
CA THR A 71 -8.80 -13.78 -1.22
C THR A 71 -8.12 -12.55 -1.82
N PRO A 72 -8.63 -11.95 -2.91
CA PRO A 72 -8.09 -10.70 -3.45
C PRO A 72 -7.91 -9.63 -2.37
N THR A 73 -8.88 -9.48 -1.46
CA THR A 73 -8.80 -8.56 -0.31
C THR A 73 -7.66 -8.89 0.64
N ALA A 74 -7.41 -10.17 0.94
CA ALA A 74 -6.30 -10.57 1.79
C ALA A 74 -4.94 -10.29 1.12
N LEU A 75 -4.86 -10.47 -0.19
CA LEU A 75 -3.66 -10.15 -0.97
C LEU A 75 -3.42 -8.63 -1.04
N ASP A 76 -4.48 -7.83 -1.15
CA ASP A 76 -4.41 -6.36 -1.07
C ASP A 76 -3.85 -5.91 0.29
N LEU A 77 -4.38 -6.45 1.39
CA LEU A 77 -3.90 -6.13 2.74
C LEU A 77 -2.43 -6.50 2.91
N LEU A 78 -2.03 -7.69 2.46
CA LEU A 78 -0.63 -8.13 2.55
C LEU A 78 0.31 -7.29 1.68
N ALA A 79 -0.12 -6.92 0.46
CA ALA A 79 0.63 -6.04 -0.41
C ALA A 79 0.78 -4.64 0.20
N GLY A 80 -0.29 -4.12 0.80
CA GLY A 80 -0.26 -2.82 1.49
C GLY A 80 0.72 -2.79 2.66
N ASP A 81 0.70 -3.82 3.50
CA ASP A 81 1.62 -3.98 4.63
C ASP A 81 3.09 -4.10 4.19
N ALA A 82 3.36 -4.95 3.20
CA ALA A 82 4.69 -5.14 2.65
C ALA A 82 5.23 -3.83 2.03
N LEU A 83 4.41 -3.12 1.26
CA LEU A 83 4.80 -1.86 0.61
C LEU A 83 5.11 -0.75 1.63
N LEU A 84 4.35 -0.65 2.72
CA LEU A 84 4.64 0.33 3.78
C LEU A 84 5.90 -0.04 4.57
N THR A 85 6.14 -1.33 4.80
CA THR A 85 7.39 -1.81 5.41
C THR A 85 8.58 -1.44 4.53
N TYR A 86 8.52 -1.73 3.23
CA TYR A 86 9.55 -1.36 2.28
C TYR A 86 9.71 0.15 2.11
N ALA A 87 8.64 0.94 2.22
CA ALA A 87 8.73 2.39 2.24
C ALA A 87 9.58 2.88 3.42
N CYS A 88 9.36 2.30 4.62
CA CYS A 88 10.16 2.62 5.80
C CYS A 88 11.62 2.21 5.62
N GLU A 89 11.90 1.02 5.06
CA GLU A 89 13.26 0.57 4.77
C GLU A 89 13.97 1.51 3.78
N ALA A 90 13.31 1.85 2.66
CA ALA A 90 13.86 2.77 1.66
C ALA A 90 14.15 4.15 2.26
N ALA A 91 13.24 4.68 3.09
CA ALA A 91 13.49 5.95 3.78
C ALA A 91 14.61 5.84 4.82
N ALA A 92 14.74 4.71 5.51
CA ALA A 92 15.82 4.50 6.46
C ALA A 92 17.20 4.42 5.78
N GLU A 93 17.28 3.85 4.57
CA GLU A 93 18.48 3.85 3.72
C GLU A 93 18.91 5.28 3.34
N GLU A 94 17.95 6.21 3.17
CA GLU A 94 18.21 7.63 2.91
C GLU A 94 18.58 8.41 4.20
N GLY A 95 18.22 7.90 5.37
CA GLY A 95 18.61 8.42 6.68
C GLY A 95 17.44 8.66 7.63
N SER A 96 17.76 8.96 8.90
CA SER A 96 16.75 9.13 9.96
C SER A 96 15.79 10.29 9.72
N GLU A 97 16.24 11.37 9.09
CA GLU A 97 15.39 12.51 8.73
C GLU A 97 14.38 12.14 7.65
N ALA A 98 14.78 11.36 6.64
CA ALA A 98 13.90 10.87 5.59
C ALA A 98 12.84 9.91 6.15
N LEU A 99 13.24 8.97 7.03
CA LEU A 99 12.30 8.11 7.74
C LEU A 99 11.31 8.91 8.60
N ALA A 100 11.78 9.92 9.31
CA ALA A 100 10.91 10.78 10.12
C ALA A 100 9.93 11.59 9.24
N ALA A 101 10.37 12.04 8.06
CA ALA A 101 9.49 12.71 7.09
C ALA A 101 8.41 11.77 6.56
N LEU A 102 8.79 10.56 6.14
CA LEU A 102 7.86 9.52 5.69
C LEU A 102 6.82 9.21 6.77
N ALA A 103 7.26 8.99 8.02
CA ALA A 103 6.37 8.66 9.13
C ALA A 103 5.37 9.80 9.45
N ARG A 104 5.76 11.08 9.28
CA ARG A 104 4.83 12.21 9.43
C ARG A 104 3.77 12.24 8.33
N GLU A 105 4.16 11.94 7.10
CA GLU A 105 3.28 12.02 5.93
C GLU A 105 2.34 10.81 5.80
N TYR A 106 2.86 9.61 6.06
CA TYR A 106 2.19 8.31 5.84
C TYR A 106 1.85 7.56 7.13
N GLY A 107 2.07 8.18 8.30
CA GLY A 107 1.80 7.56 9.61
C GLY A 107 0.32 7.45 9.97
N ALA A 108 0.05 7.22 11.25
CA ALA A 108 -1.29 6.90 11.77
C ALA A 108 -2.39 7.88 11.33
N ALA A 109 -2.10 9.19 11.27
CA ALA A 109 -3.07 10.20 10.83
C ALA A 109 -3.47 10.06 9.35
N ARG A 110 -2.59 9.55 8.49
CA ARG A 110 -2.91 9.26 7.07
C ARG A 110 -3.77 8.00 6.97
N LEU A 111 -3.45 6.97 7.75
CA LEU A 111 -4.24 5.75 7.82
C LEU A 111 -5.65 5.99 8.39
N ALA A 112 -5.78 6.79 9.45
CA ALA A 112 -7.07 7.17 10.02
C ALA A 112 -7.97 7.84 8.97
N ARG A 113 -7.41 8.75 8.15
CA ARG A 113 -8.14 9.37 7.06
C ARG A 113 -8.65 8.38 6.01
N LEU A 114 -7.98 7.24 5.79
CA LEU A 114 -8.52 6.21 4.89
C LEU A 114 -9.82 5.60 5.44
N LEU A 115 -9.95 5.49 6.76
CA LEU A 115 -11.15 4.98 7.42
C LEU A 115 -12.27 6.05 7.45
N ASP A 116 -11.90 7.33 7.66
CA ASP A 116 -12.86 8.44 7.74
C ASP A 116 -13.44 8.85 6.38
N LEU A 117 -12.68 8.67 5.28
CA LEU A 117 -13.14 9.00 3.92
C LEU A 117 -14.36 8.17 3.47
N GLU A 118 -14.69 7.09 4.17
CA GLU A 118 -15.83 6.22 3.85
C GLU A 118 -16.93 6.23 4.94
N GLY A 119 -16.85 7.13 5.94
CA GLY A 119 -17.60 7.05 7.20
C GLY A 119 -18.63 8.14 7.54
N ASN A 120 -19.18 8.91 6.58
CA ASN A 120 -20.27 9.88 6.85
C ASN A 120 -21.60 9.49 6.18
N GLY A 121 -21.97 8.22 6.31
CA GLY A 121 -23.28 7.70 5.92
C GLY A 121 -23.86 6.84 7.02
N GLU A 122 -24.10 7.41 8.20
CA GLU A 122 -25.00 6.78 9.15
C GLU A 122 -26.44 7.09 8.67
N PRO A 123 -27.20 6.11 8.13
CA PRO A 123 -28.60 6.36 7.81
C PRO A 123 -29.33 6.55 9.13
N ASP A 124 -29.99 7.70 9.25
CA ASP A 124 -30.94 8.06 10.30
C ASP A 124 -31.81 6.83 10.59
N ARG A 125 -31.62 6.20 11.76
CA ARG A 125 -32.47 5.11 12.20
C ARG A 125 -33.76 5.72 12.77
N PRO A 126 -34.95 5.30 12.29
CA PRO A 126 -36.23 5.77 12.80
C PRO A 126 -36.48 5.36 14.25
#